data_AF-C5BF95-F1
#
_entry.id   AF-C5BF95-F1
#
_cell.length_a   1.000
_cell.length_b   1.000
_cell.length_c   1.000
_cell.angle_alpha   90.00
_cell.angle_beta   90.00
_cell.angle_gamma   90.00
#
_symmetry.space_group_name_H-M   'P 1'
#
loop_
_entity.id
_entity.type
_entity.pdbx_description
1 polymer ?
#
loop_
_entity_poly.entity_id
_entity_poly.type
_entity_poly.pdbx_seq_one_letter_code
_entity_poly.pdbx_strand_id
1 'polypeptide(L)' 'MQPMGVITVSKLGGSIADIDQQLAAKAQPQGASTFRIIEKRIDGNYHATAMIYH' A
#
# COMPACT_ATOMS: atom_id res chain seq x y z
N MET A 1 11.75 -5.15 12.50
CA MET A 1 10.58 -4.53 11.87
C MET A 1 10.24 -3.26 12.61
N GLN A 2 10.92 -2.17 12.27
CA GLN A 2 10.59 -0.84 12.83
C GLN A 2 9.67 -0.12 11.84
N PRO A 3 8.58 0.51 12.30
CA PRO A 3 7.70 1.26 11.42
C PRO A 3 8.44 2.48 10.86
N MET A 4 8.48 2.60 9.54
CA MET A 4 9.12 3.73 8.85
C MET A 4 8.13 4.82 8.47
N GLY A 5 6.85 4.46 8.33
CA GLY A 5 5.80 5.38 7.90
C GLY A 5 4.61 4.67 7.29
N VAL A 6 3.75 5.43 6.63
CA VAL A 6 2.57 4.93 5.93
C VAL A 6 2.59 5.37 4.47
N ILE A 7 2.11 4.50 3.60
CA ILE A 7 1.96 4.74 2.17
C ILE A 7 0.51 4.54 1.78
N THR A 8 0.09 5.28 0.76
CA THR A 8 -1.30 5.25 0.29
C THR A 8 -1.33 5.16 -1.24
N VAL A 9 -2.23 4.32 -1.75
CA VAL A 9 -2.53 4.16 -3.19
C VAL A 9 -4.02 4.33 -3.44
N SER A 10 -4.36 4.99 -4.54
CA SER A 10 -5.74 5.22 -4.95
C SER A 10 -5.87 5.16 -6.48
N LYS A 11 -6.89 4.46 -7.01
CA LYS A 11 -7.18 4.45 -8.46
C LYS A 11 -8.65 4.12 -8.75
N LEU A 12 -9.09 4.51 -9.94
CA LEU A 12 -10.39 4.20 -10.52
C LEU A 12 -10.38 2.75 -11.04
N GLY A 13 -11.15 1.85 -10.41
CA GLY A 13 -11.17 0.42 -10.74
C GLY A 13 -9.84 -0.31 -10.47
N GLY A 14 -9.93 -1.59 -10.10
CA GLY A 14 -8.75 -2.45 -9.89
C GLY A 14 -9.05 -3.68 -9.05
N SER A 15 -8.20 -4.69 -9.16
CA SER A 15 -8.27 -5.91 -8.35
C SER A 15 -7.38 -5.79 -7.11
N ILE A 16 -7.60 -6.63 -6.10
CA ILE A 16 -6.76 -6.64 -4.89
C ILE A 16 -5.27 -6.86 -5.21
N ALA A 17 -4.96 -7.63 -6.25
CA ALA A 17 -3.58 -7.83 -6.71
C ALA A 17 -2.92 -6.52 -7.20
N ASP A 18 -3.67 -5.63 -7.86
CA ASP A 18 -3.16 -4.32 -8.28
C ASP A 18 -2.79 -3.45 -7.08
N ILE A 19 -3.56 -3.52 -5.99
CA ILE A 19 -3.33 -2.76 -4.76
C ILE A 19 -1.99 -3.16 -4.15
N ASP A 20 -1.76 -4.47 -4.01
CA ASP A 20 -0.55 -5.00 -3.40
C ASP A 20 0.70 -4.62 -4.20
N GLN A 21 0.64 -4.77 -5.53
CA GLN A 21 1.72 -4.37 -6.43
C GLN A 21 2.05 -2.87 -6.35
N GLN A 22 1.04 -2.01 -6.24
CA GLN A 22 1.26 -0.56 -6.15
C GLN A 22 1.81 -0.14 -4.78
N LEU A 23 1.37 -0.79 -3.71
CA LEU A 23 1.94 -0.59 -2.39
C LEU A 23 3.40 -1.02 -2.37
N ALA A 24 3.73 -2.19 -2.91
CA ALA A 24 5.10 -2.67 -3.05
C ALA A 24 5.97 -1.68 -3.86
N ALA A 25 5.47 -1.23 -5.02
CA ALA A 25 6.16 -0.26 -5.86
C ALA A 25 6.40 1.10 -5.16
N LYS A 26 5.49 1.53 -4.26
CA LYS A 26 5.69 2.73 -3.42
C LYS A 26 6.59 2.49 -2.21
N ALA A 27 6.63 1.26 -1.67
CA ALA A 27 7.40 0.89 -0.49
C ALA A 27 8.90 0.72 -0.83
N GLN A 28 9.21 0.16 -1.99
CA GLN A 28 10.58 -0.13 -2.43
C GLN A 28 11.52 1.10 -2.47
N PRO A 29 11.13 2.25 -3.06
CA PRO A 29 12.00 3.45 -3.03
C PRO A 29 12.14 4.07 -1.63
N GLN A 30 11.32 3.66 -0.66
CA GLN A 30 11.43 4.12 0.73
C GLN A 30 12.37 3.24 1.58
N GLY A 31 12.95 2.19 1.00
CA GLY A 31 13.81 1.26 1.73
C GLY A 31 13.03 0.29 2.63
N ALA A 32 11.73 0.13 2.39
CA ALA A 32 10.89 -0.79 3.14
C ALA A 32 11.23 -2.25 2.78
N SER A 33 11.49 -3.07 3.78
CA SER A 33 11.67 -4.52 3.67
C SER A 33 10.32 -5.24 3.60
N THR A 34 9.27 -4.67 4.21
CA THR A 34 7.92 -5.22 4.24
C THR A 34 6.88 -4.12 4.43
N PHE A 35 5.62 -4.44 4.13
CA PHE A 35 4.48 -3.57 4.38
C PHE A 35 3.29 -4.36 4.91
N ARG A 36 2.41 -3.67 5.63
CA ARG A 36 1.15 -4.22 6.15
C ARG A 36 0.02 -3.28 5.82
N ILE A 37 -0.97 -3.77 5.08
CA ILE A 37 -2.20 -3.01 4.80
C ILE A 37 -2.94 -2.77 6.12
N ILE A 38 -3.20 -1.50 6.42
CA ILE A 38 -3.93 -1.05 7.62
C ILE A 38 -5.30 -0.44 7.27
N GLU A 39 -5.49 0.02 6.04
CA GLU A 39 -6.79 0.44 5.53
C GLU A 39 -6.97 -0.06 4.09
N LYS A 40 -8.18 -0.52 3.78
CA LYS A 40 -8.61 -0.85 2.42
C LYS A 40 -10.08 -0.46 2.24
N ARG A 41 -10.34 0.47 1.33
CA ARG A 41 -11.67 0.91 0.90
C ARG A 41 -11.83 0.65 -0.59
N ILE A 42 -12.94 0.03 -0.99
CA ILE A 42 -13.27 -0.26 -2.38
C ILE A 42 -14.73 0.11 -2.56
N ASP A 43 -14.98 1.32 -3.07
CA ASP A 43 -16.33 1.86 -3.28
C ASP A 43 -16.35 2.63 -4.61
N GLY A 44 -16.43 1.88 -5.72
CA GLY A 44 -16.22 2.36 -7.10
C GLY A 44 -14.75 2.66 -7.45
N ASN A 45 -14.03 3.28 -6.52
CA ASN A 45 -12.58 3.47 -6.54
C ASN A 45 -11.96 2.69 -5.39
N TYR A 46 -10.73 2.20 -5.56
CA TYR A 46 -10.00 1.65 -4.43
C TYR A 46 -9.08 2.70 -3.82
N HIS A 47 -8.96 2.63 -2.51
CA HIS A 47 -8.06 3.41 -1.68
C HIS A 47 -7.49 2.45 -0.62
N ALA A 48 -6.17 2.32 -0.59
CA ALA A 48 -5.51 1.46 0.39
C ALA A 48 -4.33 2.17 1.02
N THR A 49 -4.18 1.98 2.33
CA THR A 49 -3.07 2.48 3.12
C THR A 49 -2.34 1.31 3.74
N ALA A 50 -1.02 1.31 3.64
CA ALA A 50 -0.16 0.34 4.30
C ALA A 50 0.89 1.04 5.15
N MET A 51 1.20 0.43 6.30
CA MET A 51 2.37 0.78 7.09
C MET A 51 3.58 0.04 6.52
N ILE A 52 4.68 0.75 6.32
CA ILE A 52 5.94 0.19 5.83
C ILE A 52 6.93 0.00 6.97
N TYR A 53 7.79 -1.02 6.84
CA TYR A 53 8.76 -1.39 7.85
C TYR A 53 10.12 -1.66 7.21
N HIS A 54 11.17 -1.30 7.94
CA HIS A 54 12.53 -1.77 7.69
C HIS A 54 12.79 -3.06 8.47
#